data_AF-A0A3D4F8G7-F1
#
_entry.id   AF-A0A3D4F8G7-F1
#
_cell.length_a   1.000
_cell.length_b   1.000
_cell.length_c   1.000
_cell.angle_alpha   90.00
_cell.angle_beta   90.00
_cell.angle_gamma   90.00
#
_symmetry.space_group_name_H-M   'P 1'
#
loop_
_entity.id
_entity.type
_entity.pdbx_description
1 polymer ?
#
loop_
_entity_poly.entity_id
_entity_poly.type
_entity_poly.pdbx_seq_one_letter_code
_entity_poly.pdbx_strand_id
1 'polypeptide(L)'
;MKPSSSKKKLKTLSIHPRGFSLRAQSIEPPPIAWLMEQKLKRPNLISLAAGFTDPETLPVEETGHIVHAWTQHKSQAREILQYGTGSGREHLRILTARRIADLDQMPSTGKTHDPSKVLITHGSQQFLYLVTEALCDPGDIVLIESPTYFVYLSILKYFGIQSRSIPLQPDGMDIQHLEEQLEALKKSGQIKRLKMIYLVSYFQNPTSRNTSLAKKKAMMDLARRYESAAGHPIYLL
;
A
#
# COMPACT_ATOMS: atom_id res chain seq x y z
N MET A 1 4.83 50.33 -26.64
CA MET A 1 4.56 50.33 -25.19
C MET A 1 4.03 48.95 -24.80
N LYS A 2 4.80 48.15 -24.05
CA LYS A 2 4.36 46.85 -23.52
C LYS A 2 3.54 47.08 -22.24
N PRO A 3 2.38 46.44 -22.04
CA PRO A 3 1.73 46.46 -20.74
C PRO A 3 2.44 45.45 -19.81
N SER A 4 3.00 45.99 -18.73
CA SER A 4 3.49 45.27 -17.56
C SER A 4 2.31 44.59 -16.87
N SER A 5 2.24 43.26 -16.89
CA SER A 5 1.36 42.49 -16.01
C SER A 5 2.19 41.87 -14.89
N SER A 6 2.22 42.56 -13.74
CA SER A 6 2.79 41.99 -12.53
C SER A 6 1.92 40.79 -12.11
N LYS A 7 2.41 39.57 -12.35
CA LYS A 7 1.83 38.37 -11.76
C LYS A 7 2.03 38.45 -10.24
N LYS A 8 1.03 38.93 -9.51
CA LYS A 8 0.95 38.76 -8.05
C LYS A 8 0.99 37.25 -7.79
N LYS A 9 2.13 36.77 -7.25
CA LYS A 9 2.20 35.44 -6.65
C LYS A 9 1.13 35.39 -5.56
N LEU A 10 0.13 34.54 -5.76
CA LEU A 10 -0.79 34.14 -4.69
C LEU A 10 0.07 33.53 -3.59
N LYS A 11 0.30 34.29 -2.51
CA LYS A 11 0.77 33.73 -1.24
C LYS A 11 -0.38 32.88 -0.72
N THR A 12 -0.30 31.57 -0.92
CA THR A 12 -1.07 30.61 -0.12
C THR A 12 -0.70 30.86 1.33
N LEU A 13 -1.60 31.50 2.08
CA LEU A 13 -1.50 31.55 3.53
C LEU A 13 -1.53 30.11 4.03
N SER A 14 -0.38 29.61 4.48
CA SER A 14 -0.31 28.40 5.30
C SER A 14 -1.00 28.73 6.62
N ILE A 15 -2.30 28.46 6.67
CA ILE A 15 -3.04 28.43 7.93
C ILE A 15 -2.65 27.10 8.58
N HIS A 16 -1.49 27.02 9.24
CA HIS A 16 -1.26 25.94 10.18
C HIS A 16 -2.19 26.20 11.36
N PRO A 17 -3.30 25.46 11.50
CA PRO A 17 -4.26 25.80 12.51
C PRO A 17 -3.62 25.44 13.86
N ARG A 18 -3.55 26.41 14.77
CA ARG A 18 -2.95 26.20 16.09
C ARG A 18 -3.73 25.08 16.80
N GLY A 19 -3.01 24.15 17.43
CA GLY A 19 -3.61 23.03 18.18
C GLY A 19 -3.67 21.69 17.42
N PHE A 20 -3.34 21.64 16.13
CA PHE A 20 -3.12 20.37 15.44
C PHE A 20 -1.78 19.75 15.83
N SER A 21 -1.70 18.40 15.80
CA SER A 21 -0.43 17.69 16.03
C SER A 21 0.62 18.09 15.00
N LEU A 22 1.91 18.00 15.35
CA LEU A 22 3.01 18.26 14.39
C LEU A 22 2.87 17.42 13.12
N ARG A 23 2.42 16.17 13.27
CA ARG A 23 2.14 15.26 12.16
C ARG A 23 1.04 15.79 11.25
N ALA A 24 -0.07 16.28 11.81
CA ALA A 24 -1.14 16.90 11.05
C ALA A 24 -0.69 18.18 10.32
N GLN A 25 0.20 18.96 10.95
CA GLN A 25 0.77 20.17 10.33
C GLN A 25 1.69 19.86 9.14
N SER A 26 2.29 18.67 9.09
CA SER A 26 3.16 18.21 7.99
C SER A 26 2.43 17.50 6.84
N ILE A 27 1.11 17.33 6.92
CA ILE A 27 0.34 16.67 5.86
C ILE A 27 0.25 17.58 4.64
N GLU A 28 0.68 17.07 3.49
CA GLU A 28 0.43 17.64 2.17
C GLU A 28 -0.60 16.80 1.43
N PRO A 29 -1.47 17.39 0.59
CA PRO A 29 -2.35 16.62 -0.28
C PRO A 29 -1.53 15.65 -1.14
N PRO A 30 -1.86 14.35 -1.16
CA PRO A 30 -1.08 13.38 -1.92
C PRO A 30 -1.24 13.65 -3.43
N PRO A 31 -0.19 13.48 -4.25
CA PRO A 31 -0.25 13.78 -5.69
C PRO A 31 -1.40 13.07 -6.43
N ILE A 32 -1.79 11.87 -5.99
CA ILE A 32 -2.90 11.12 -6.59
C ILE A 32 -4.25 11.84 -6.44
N ALA A 33 -4.49 12.55 -5.34
CA ALA A 33 -5.73 13.27 -5.13
C ALA A 33 -5.89 14.39 -6.18
N TRP A 34 -4.81 15.11 -6.46
CA TRP A 34 -4.77 16.11 -7.52
C TRP A 34 -5.00 15.48 -8.91
N LEU A 35 -4.35 14.36 -9.22
CA LEU A 35 -4.53 13.65 -10.50
C LEU A 35 -5.99 13.22 -10.71
N MET A 36 -6.61 12.64 -9.68
CA MET A 36 -8.02 12.25 -9.71
C MET A 36 -8.93 13.46 -9.93
N GLU A 37 -8.69 14.55 -9.19
CA GLU A 37 -9.45 15.79 -9.34
C GLU A 37 -9.35 16.35 -10.79
N GLN A 38 -8.17 16.31 -11.40
CA GLN A 38 -8.00 16.80 -12.77
C GLN A 38 -8.84 16.01 -13.78
N LYS A 39 -8.95 14.68 -13.61
CA LYS A 39 -9.78 13.81 -14.45
C LYS A 39 -11.28 14.05 -14.20
N LEU A 40 -11.70 14.10 -12.94
CA LEU A 40 -13.12 14.30 -12.59
C LEU A 40 -13.66 15.65 -13.08
N LYS A 41 -12.84 16.72 -13.00
CA LYS A 41 -13.22 18.06 -13.49
C LYS A 41 -13.20 18.19 -15.01
N ARG A 42 -12.59 17.25 -15.73
CA ARG A 42 -12.43 17.28 -17.19
C ARG A 42 -12.84 15.94 -17.79
N PRO A 43 -14.15 15.69 -18.02
CA PRO A 43 -14.64 14.39 -18.46
C PRO A 43 -13.93 13.86 -19.72
N ASN A 44 -13.62 14.76 -20.67
CA ASN A 44 -12.93 14.44 -21.93
C ASN A 44 -11.40 14.26 -21.81
N LEU A 45 -10.81 14.45 -20.63
CA LEU A 45 -9.38 14.21 -20.42
C LEU A 45 -9.11 12.70 -20.45
N ILE A 46 -8.29 12.24 -21.39
CA ILE A 46 -7.73 10.89 -21.35
C ILE A 46 -6.60 10.89 -20.31
N SER A 47 -6.88 10.32 -19.12
CA SER A 47 -5.91 10.21 -18.04
C SER A 47 -5.20 8.87 -18.13
N LEU A 48 -3.89 8.90 -18.40
CA LEU A 48 -3.00 7.74 -18.28
C LEU A 48 -2.26 7.69 -16.92
N ALA A 49 -2.57 8.64 -16.03
CA ALA A 49 -1.85 8.82 -14.76
C ALA A 49 -2.62 8.28 -13.55
N ALA A 50 -3.93 8.53 -13.48
CA ALA A 50 -4.80 7.96 -12.47
C ALA A 50 -5.42 6.65 -12.97
N GLY A 51 -5.31 5.58 -12.18
CA GLY A 51 -5.84 4.25 -12.49
C GLY A 51 -7.36 4.16 -12.29
N PHE A 52 -8.12 4.97 -13.03
CA PHE A 52 -9.57 4.81 -13.08
C PHE A 52 -9.91 3.51 -13.81
N THR A 53 -10.86 2.75 -13.24
CA THR A 53 -11.47 1.60 -13.93
C THR A 53 -12.36 2.12 -15.07
N ASP A 54 -12.48 1.32 -16.13
CA ASP A 54 -13.43 1.57 -17.22
C ASP A 54 -14.87 1.54 -16.66
N PRO A 55 -15.65 2.63 -16.73
CA PRO A 55 -17.00 2.69 -16.19
C PRO A 55 -17.93 1.58 -16.70
N GLU A 56 -17.79 1.16 -17.95
CA GLU A 56 -18.65 0.13 -18.56
C GLU A 56 -18.37 -1.27 -17.98
N THR A 57 -17.23 -1.46 -17.32
CA THR A 57 -16.86 -2.73 -16.67
C THR A 57 -17.32 -2.82 -15.22
N LEU A 58 -17.91 -1.75 -14.67
CA LEU A 58 -18.37 -1.74 -13.29
C LEU A 58 -19.60 -2.67 -13.14
N PRO A 59 -19.60 -3.62 -12.18
CA PRO A 59 -20.63 -4.65 -12.08
C PRO A 59 -21.90 -4.13 -11.38
N VAL A 60 -22.61 -3.23 -12.05
CA VAL A 60 -23.79 -2.54 -11.48
C VAL A 60 -24.91 -3.53 -11.17
N GLU A 61 -25.23 -4.41 -12.10
CA GLU A 61 -26.33 -5.37 -11.97
C GLU A 61 -26.04 -6.42 -10.88
N GLU A 62 -24.82 -6.98 -10.85
CA GLU A 62 -24.41 -7.95 -9.84
C GLU A 62 -24.43 -7.33 -8.44
N THR A 63 -23.97 -6.09 -8.31
CA THR A 63 -24.01 -5.35 -7.05
C THR A 63 -25.46 -5.17 -6.59
N GLY A 64 -26.36 -4.79 -7.50
CA GLY A 64 -27.79 -4.65 -7.23
C GLY A 64 -28.41 -5.96 -6.73
N HIS A 65 -28.15 -7.07 -7.42
CA HIS A 65 -28.63 -8.40 -7.03
C HIS A 65 -28.15 -8.83 -5.64
N ILE A 66 -26.87 -8.62 -5.32
CA ILE A 66 -26.29 -8.99 -4.02
C ILE A 66 -26.95 -8.19 -2.89
N VAL A 67 -27.07 -6.86 -3.05
CA VAL A 67 -27.70 -5.99 -2.05
C VAL A 67 -29.18 -6.36 -1.86
N HIS A 68 -29.89 -6.64 -2.95
CA HIS A 68 -31.27 -7.09 -2.90
C HIS A 68 -31.41 -8.42 -2.15
N ALA A 69 -30.53 -9.40 -2.44
CA ALA A 69 -30.53 -10.69 -1.79
C ALA A 69 -30.30 -10.59 -0.26
N TRP A 70 -29.36 -9.75 0.18
CA TRP A 70 -29.08 -9.53 1.61
C TRP A 70 -30.25 -8.92 2.40
N THR A 71 -31.15 -8.24 1.71
CA THR A 71 -32.28 -7.51 2.34
C THR A 71 -33.61 -8.27 2.28
N GLN A 72 -33.66 -9.44 1.61
CA GLN A 72 -34.88 -10.26 1.51
C GLN A 72 -35.42 -10.72 2.87
N HIS A 73 -34.52 -11.05 3.80
CA HIS A 73 -34.90 -11.56 5.12
C HIS A 73 -34.52 -10.57 6.22
N LYS A 74 -35.51 -10.07 6.96
CA LYS A 74 -35.32 -9.01 7.97
C LYS A 74 -34.28 -9.38 9.04
N SER A 75 -34.20 -10.64 9.47
CA SER A 75 -33.21 -11.08 10.45
C SER A 75 -31.78 -10.98 9.91
N GLN A 76 -31.54 -11.52 8.72
CA GLN A 76 -30.25 -11.45 8.03
C GLN A 76 -29.86 -10.00 7.73
N ALA A 77 -30.79 -9.19 7.22
CA ALA A 77 -30.55 -7.77 6.93
C ALA A 77 -30.11 -7.01 8.20
N ARG A 78 -30.78 -7.23 9.33
CA ARG A 78 -30.40 -6.63 10.63
C ARG A 78 -29.02 -7.08 11.09
N GLU A 79 -28.67 -8.35 10.88
CA GLU A 79 -27.34 -8.87 11.22
C GLU A 79 -26.24 -8.22 10.37
N ILE A 80 -26.46 -8.06 9.05
CA ILE A 80 -25.49 -7.45 8.12
C ILE A 80 -25.26 -5.97 8.43
N LEU A 81 -26.32 -5.26 8.81
CA LEU A 81 -26.27 -3.82 9.16
C LEU A 81 -25.75 -3.55 10.57
N GLN A 82 -25.57 -4.59 11.39
CA GLN A 82 -25.00 -4.46 12.73
C GLN A 82 -23.46 -4.36 12.69
N TYR A 83 -22.88 -3.78 13.74
CA TYR A 83 -21.45 -3.84 14.02
C TYR A 83 -20.86 -5.24 13.82
N GLY A 84 -19.65 -5.28 13.27
CA GLY A 84 -18.84 -6.48 13.15
C GLY A 84 -17.62 -6.44 14.07
N THR A 85 -16.73 -7.42 13.89
CA THR A 85 -15.43 -7.49 14.56
C THR A 85 -14.37 -6.65 13.85
N GLY A 86 -13.38 -6.16 14.58
CA GLY A 86 -12.29 -5.33 14.02
C GLY A 86 -11.48 -6.04 12.93
N SER A 87 -11.39 -7.38 12.96
CA SER A 87 -10.70 -8.17 11.93
C SER A 87 -11.52 -8.38 10.64
N GLY A 88 -12.79 -7.98 10.64
CA GLY A 88 -13.78 -8.39 9.64
C GLY A 88 -14.54 -9.64 10.06
N ARG A 89 -15.74 -9.83 9.47
CA ARG A 89 -16.64 -10.95 9.76
C ARG A 89 -15.96 -12.29 9.48
N GLU A 90 -16.11 -13.24 10.40
CA GLU A 90 -15.44 -14.54 10.34
C GLU A 90 -15.69 -15.28 9.03
N HIS A 91 -16.95 -15.36 8.58
CA HIS A 91 -17.30 -16.05 7.34
C HIS A 91 -16.55 -15.47 6.13
N LEU A 92 -16.43 -14.13 6.04
CA LEU A 92 -15.69 -13.49 4.97
C LEU A 92 -14.19 -13.82 5.06
N ARG A 93 -13.61 -13.82 6.25
CA ARG A 93 -12.20 -14.23 6.44
C ARG A 93 -11.95 -15.66 5.98
N ILE A 94 -12.84 -16.60 6.30
CA ILE A 94 -12.76 -17.99 5.86
C ILE A 94 -12.81 -18.08 4.34
N LEU A 95 -13.78 -17.41 3.70
CA LEU A 95 -13.92 -17.41 2.24
C LEU A 95 -12.69 -16.79 1.56
N THR A 96 -12.17 -15.68 2.08
CA THR A 96 -10.96 -15.03 1.58
C THR A 96 -9.75 -15.95 1.69
N ALA A 97 -9.54 -16.58 2.85
CA ALA A 97 -8.40 -17.48 3.06
C ALA A 97 -8.44 -18.68 2.11
N ARG A 98 -9.64 -19.27 1.94
CA ARG A 98 -9.86 -20.38 1.01
C ARG A 98 -9.59 -19.97 -0.44
N ARG A 99 -10.09 -18.80 -0.86
CA ARG A 99 -9.85 -18.27 -2.21
C ARG A 99 -8.37 -18.08 -2.50
N ILE A 100 -7.60 -17.56 -1.53
CA ILE A 100 -6.15 -17.37 -1.69
C ILE A 100 -5.45 -18.74 -1.76
N ALA A 101 -5.82 -19.69 -0.89
CA ALA A 101 -5.27 -21.05 -0.93
C ALA A 101 -5.50 -21.73 -2.29
N ASP A 102 -6.70 -21.59 -2.86
CA ASP A 102 -7.02 -22.13 -4.18
C ASP A 102 -6.16 -21.48 -5.29
N LEU A 103 -5.94 -20.16 -5.22
CA LEU A 103 -5.07 -19.43 -6.17
C LEU A 103 -3.60 -19.85 -6.05
N ASP A 104 -3.14 -20.13 -4.83
CA ASP A 104 -1.80 -20.64 -4.54
C ASP A 104 -1.65 -22.13 -4.85
N GLN A 105 -2.75 -22.82 -5.21
CA GLN A 105 -2.80 -24.28 -5.39
C GLN A 105 -2.34 -25.04 -4.12
N MET A 106 -2.69 -24.51 -2.96
CA MET A 106 -2.34 -25.05 -1.65
C MET A 106 -3.59 -25.46 -0.86
N PRO A 107 -3.48 -26.44 0.05
CA PRO A 107 -4.59 -26.78 0.93
C PRO A 107 -4.91 -25.61 1.88
N SER A 108 -6.20 -25.30 2.01
CA SER A 108 -6.73 -24.26 2.92
C SER A 108 -6.52 -24.54 4.41
N THR A 109 -5.90 -25.67 4.76
CA THR A 109 -5.57 -26.08 6.13
C THR A 109 -4.12 -25.77 6.52
N GLY A 110 -3.35 -25.12 5.64
CA GLY A 110 -1.97 -24.71 5.93
C GLY A 110 -1.89 -23.51 6.90
N LYS A 111 -0.81 -23.41 7.69
CA LYS A 111 -0.57 -22.28 8.62
C LYS A 111 -0.55 -20.90 7.95
N THR A 112 -0.32 -20.84 6.64
CA THR A 112 -0.27 -19.63 5.81
C THR A 112 -1.67 -19.08 5.53
N HIS A 113 -2.66 -19.97 5.33
CA HIS A 113 -4.02 -19.63 4.92
C HIS A 113 -5.02 -19.76 6.07
N ASP A 114 -4.56 -19.58 7.31
CA ASP A 114 -5.39 -19.64 8.51
C ASP A 114 -6.31 -18.41 8.60
N PRO A 115 -7.65 -18.58 8.60
CA PRO A 115 -8.60 -17.46 8.69
C PRO A 115 -8.42 -16.57 9.92
N SER A 116 -7.84 -17.10 11.01
CA SER A 116 -7.55 -16.30 12.22
C SER A 116 -6.46 -15.25 12.00
N LYS A 117 -5.63 -15.42 10.96
CA LYS A 117 -4.57 -14.49 10.54
C LYS A 117 -4.98 -13.57 9.40
N VAL A 118 -6.24 -13.64 8.95
CA VAL A 118 -6.77 -12.76 7.91
C VAL A 118 -7.38 -11.52 8.54
N LEU A 119 -7.07 -10.36 7.97
CA LEU A 119 -7.67 -9.07 8.29
C LEU A 119 -8.38 -8.54 7.04
N ILE A 120 -9.68 -8.27 7.13
CA ILE A 120 -10.42 -7.60 6.06
C ILE A 120 -10.22 -6.09 6.22
N THR A 121 -9.77 -5.44 5.15
CA THR A 121 -9.59 -3.99 5.07
C THR A 121 -10.50 -3.40 4.00
N HIS A 122 -10.69 -2.09 4.02
CA HIS A 122 -11.40 -1.31 3.01
C HIS A 122 -10.58 -1.08 1.73
N GLY A 123 -9.49 -1.82 1.55
CA GLY A 123 -8.61 -1.74 0.39
C GLY A 123 -7.13 -1.69 0.77
N SER A 124 -6.28 -1.86 -0.23
CA SER A 124 -4.81 -1.93 -0.06
C SER A 124 -4.22 -0.70 0.64
N GLN A 125 -4.79 0.49 0.44
CA GLN A 125 -4.34 1.71 1.11
C GLN A 125 -4.53 1.67 2.63
N GLN A 126 -5.68 1.18 3.12
CA GLN A 126 -5.89 1.02 4.56
C GLN A 126 -4.96 -0.06 5.11
N PHE A 127 -4.77 -1.17 4.38
CA PHE A 127 -3.82 -2.20 4.76
C PHE A 127 -2.40 -1.65 4.92
N LEU A 128 -1.89 -0.92 3.91
CA LEU A 128 -0.57 -0.30 3.96
C LEU A 128 -0.43 0.70 5.11
N TYR A 129 -1.49 1.48 5.40
CA TYR A 129 -1.51 2.36 6.55
C TYR A 129 -1.37 1.58 7.86
N LEU A 130 -2.22 0.57 8.07
CA LEU A 130 -2.25 -0.22 9.31
C LEU A 130 -0.95 -1.00 9.53
N VAL A 131 -0.37 -1.56 8.48
CA VAL A 131 0.92 -2.27 8.55
C VAL A 131 2.05 -1.30 8.89
N THR A 132 2.07 -0.11 8.28
CA THR A 132 3.07 0.91 8.62
C THR A 132 2.92 1.36 10.08
N GLU A 133 1.69 1.61 10.53
CA GLU A 133 1.39 1.99 11.91
C GLU A 133 1.79 0.91 12.93
N ALA A 134 1.57 -0.35 12.59
CA ALA A 134 1.85 -1.47 13.49
C ALA A 134 3.33 -1.84 13.57
N LEU A 135 4.11 -1.62 12.50
CA LEU A 135 5.48 -2.11 12.39
C LEU A 135 6.56 -1.03 12.51
N CYS A 136 6.24 0.24 12.27
CA CYS A 136 7.24 1.29 12.10
C CYS A 136 7.06 2.46 13.07
N ASP A 137 8.18 2.93 13.61
CA ASP A 137 8.29 4.21 14.31
C ASP A 137 8.87 5.30 13.40
N PRO A 138 8.66 6.60 13.72
CA PRO A 138 9.34 7.69 13.02
C PRO A 138 10.85 7.49 12.96
N GLY A 139 11.43 7.63 11.77
CA GLY A 139 12.85 7.40 11.50
C GLY A 139 13.24 5.94 11.27
N ASP A 140 12.30 4.99 11.32
CA ASP A 140 12.54 3.64 10.80
C ASP A 140 12.73 3.67 9.27
N ILE A 141 13.28 2.58 8.75
CA ILE A 141 13.71 2.45 7.36
C ILE A 141 12.83 1.41 6.66
N VAL A 142 12.38 1.75 5.45
CA VAL A 142 11.71 0.83 4.52
C VAL A 142 12.47 0.86 3.19
N LEU A 143 12.91 -0.31 2.73
CA LEU A 143 13.47 -0.44 1.39
C LEU A 143 12.31 -0.56 0.39
N ILE A 144 12.37 0.21 -0.69
CA ILE A 144 11.30 0.27 -1.71
C ILE A 144 11.88 0.05 -3.09
N GLU A 145 11.08 -0.45 -4.03
CA GLU A 145 11.45 -0.47 -5.45
C GLU A 145 11.66 0.95 -6.01
N SER A 146 12.44 1.08 -7.07
CA SER A 146 12.59 2.33 -7.83
C SER A 146 12.52 2.05 -9.34
N PRO A 147 11.44 2.49 -10.03
CA PRO A 147 10.24 3.16 -9.49
C PRO A 147 9.33 2.23 -8.66
N THR A 148 8.39 2.79 -7.88
CA THR A 148 7.38 2.03 -7.10
C THR A 148 6.00 2.71 -7.11
N TYR A 149 5.03 2.07 -6.46
CA TYR A 149 3.68 2.59 -6.27
C TYR A 149 3.68 3.85 -5.40
N PHE A 150 3.69 5.01 -6.06
CA PHE A 150 3.94 6.30 -5.43
C PHE A 150 2.90 6.73 -4.38
N VAL A 151 1.70 6.16 -4.40
CA VAL A 151 0.67 6.51 -3.40
C VAL A 151 1.11 6.09 -2.00
N TYR A 152 1.78 4.94 -1.88
CA TYR A 152 2.29 4.48 -0.58
C TYR A 152 3.38 5.39 0.00
N LEU A 153 4.16 6.08 -0.84
CA LEU A 153 5.19 7.02 -0.39
C LEU A 153 4.62 8.15 0.47
N SER A 154 3.35 8.51 0.26
CA SER A 154 2.68 9.52 1.09
C SER A 154 2.42 9.01 2.51
N ILE A 155 2.08 7.72 2.66
CA ILE A 155 1.94 7.06 3.96
C ILE A 155 3.29 7.00 4.66
N LEU A 156 4.35 6.58 3.96
CA LEU A 156 5.71 6.53 4.52
C LEU A 156 6.17 7.91 5.00
N LYS A 157 5.98 8.97 4.19
CA LYS A 157 6.28 10.35 4.57
C LYS A 157 5.47 10.78 5.80
N TYR A 158 4.18 10.45 5.85
CA TYR A 158 3.30 10.79 6.97
C TYR A 158 3.76 10.17 8.31
N PHE A 159 4.24 8.93 8.28
CA PHE A 159 4.80 8.26 9.47
C PHE A 159 6.25 8.68 9.79
N GLY A 160 6.88 9.52 8.94
CA GLY A 160 8.27 9.93 9.12
C GLY A 160 9.27 8.80 8.81
N ILE A 161 8.92 7.89 7.92
CA ILE A 161 9.72 6.73 7.54
C ILE A 161 10.79 7.13 6.52
N GLN A 162 12.02 6.68 6.74
CA GLN A 162 13.12 6.83 5.80
C GLN A 162 13.01 5.76 4.70
N SER A 163 12.47 6.16 3.56
CA SER A 163 12.40 5.29 2.38
C SER A 163 13.75 5.26 1.67
N ARG A 164 14.30 4.07 1.41
CA ARG A 164 15.51 3.91 0.57
C ARG A 164 15.19 3.07 -0.66
N SER A 165 15.53 3.59 -1.83
CA SER A 165 15.20 3.00 -3.12
C SER A 165 16.21 1.92 -3.54
N ILE A 166 15.69 0.81 -4.05
CA ILE A 166 16.44 -0.24 -4.73
C ILE A 166 16.04 -0.23 -6.22
N PRO A 167 16.98 -0.11 -7.16
CA PRO A 167 16.68 -0.13 -8.59
C PRO A 167 15.95 -1.41 -9.02
N LEU A 168 15.07 -1.27 -10.01
CA LEU A 168 14.45 -2.40 -10.69
C LEU A 168 15.27 -2.86 -11.90
N GLN A 169 15.31 -4.17 -12.09
CA GLN A 169 15.74 -4.84 -13.31
C GLN A 169 14.51 -5.42 -14.05
N PRO A 170 14.65 -6.00 -15.26
CA PRO A 170 13.51 -6.53 -16.03
C PRO A 170 12.63 -7.55 -15.30
N ASP A 171 13.21 -8.32 -14.38
CA ASP A 171 12.54 -9.40 -13.64
C ASP A 171 12.33 -9.07 -12.15
N GLY A 172 12.42 -7.80 -11.75
CA GLY A 172 12.16 -7.32 -10.38
C GLY A 172 13.36 -6.61 -9.74
N MET A 173 13.31 -6.40 -8.43
CA MET A 173 14.33 -5.69 -7.64
C MET A 173 15.75 -6.19 -7.90
N ASP A 174 16.71 -5.27 -7.97
CA ASP A 174 18.13 -5.61 -8.05
C ASP A 174 18.62 -6.23 -6.74
N ILE A 175 18.85 -7.54 -6.76
CA ILE A 175 19.24 -8.32 -5.57
C ILE A 175 20.64 -7.95 -5.09
N GLN A 176 21.55 -7.63 -6.01
CA GLN A 176 22.91 -7.23 -5.64
C GLN A 176 22.84 -5.88 -4.92
N HIS A 177 22.10 -4.92 -5.47
CA HIS A 177 21.95 -3.61 -4.82
C HIS A 177 21.21 -3.70 -3.49
N LEU A 178 20.22 -4.60 -3.38
CA LEU A 178 19.55 -4.89 -2.10
C LEU A 178 20.57 -5.38 -1.04
N GLU A 179 21.42 -6.34 -1.39
CA GLU A 179 22.44 -6.85 -0.47
C GLU A 179 23.46 -5.78 -0.08
N GLU A 180 23.91 -4.95 -1.02
CA GLU A 180 24.79 -3.81 -0.75
C GLU A 180 24.16 -2.83 0.26
N GLN A 181 22.86 -2.51 0.12
CA GLN A 181 22.14 -1.65 1.06
C GLN A 181 21.99 -2.29 2.44
N LEU A 182 21.65 -3.59 2.51
CA LEU A 182 21.57 -4.33 3.77
C LEU A 182 22.92 -4.34 4.51
N GLU A 183 24.01 -4.54 3.79
CA GLU A 183 25.36 -4.53 4.37
C GLU A 183 25.77 -3.13 4.83
N ALA A 184 25.45 -2.09 4.07
CA ALA A 184 25.70 -0.70 4.47
C ALA A 184 24.90 -0.31 5.74
N LEU A 185 23.63 -0.75 5.83
CA LEU A 185 22.80 -0.58 7.01
C LEU A 185 23.40 -1.30 8.23
N LYS A 186 23.89 -2.52 8.03
CA LYS A 186 24.55 -3.30 9.08
C LYS A 186 25.82 -2.61 9.60
N LYS A 187 26.71 -2.19 8.69
CA LYS A 187 27.96 -1.50 9.03
C LYS A 187 27.74 -0.18 9.76
N SER A 188 26.70 0.57 9.38
CA SER A 188 26.34 1.83 10.04
C SER A 188 25.51 1.66 11.32
N GLY A 189 25.14 0.42 11.69
CA GLY A 189 24.27 0.14 12.84
C GLY A 189 22.78 0.45 12.63
N GLN A 190 22.42 1.01 11.46
CA GLN A 190 21.04 1.36 11.11
C GLN A 190 20.17 0.15 10.71
N ILE A 191 20.74 -1.04 10.57
CA ILE A 191 19.98 -2.26 10.28
C ILE A 191 18.88 -2.54 11.32
N LYS A 192 19.08 -2.11 12.57
CA LYS A 192 18.06 -2.19 13.65
C LYS A 192 16.83 -1.30 13.42
N ARG A 193 16.89 -0.39 12.45
CA ARG A 193 15.80 0.49 12.04
C ARG A 193 15.11 -0.02 10.77
N LEU A 194 15.68 -1.01 10.08
CA LEU A 194 15.07 -1.57 8.87
C LEU A 194 13.91 -2.48 9.23
N LYS A 195 12.68 -2.04 8.94
CA LYS A 195 11.47 -2.82 9.23
C LYS A 195 11.03 -3.69 8.07
N MET A 196 11.04 -3.15 6.86
CA MET A 196 10.37 -3.78 5.72
C MET A 196 11.11 -3.58 4.41
N ILE A 197 10.93 -4.53 3.50
CA ILE A 197 11.23 -4.42 2.08
C ILE A 197 9.87 -4.46 1.36
N TYR A 198 9.48 -3.36 0.72
CA TYR A 198 8.20 -3.22 0.03
C TYR A 198 8.35 -3.40 -1.49
N LEU A 199 7.48 -4.23 -2.08
CA LEU A 199 7.46 -4.49 -3.51
C LEU A 199 6.06 -4.74 -4.08
N VAL A 200 5.86 -4.37 -5.34
CA VAL A 200 4.65 -4.77 -6.09
C VAL A 200 5.02 -5.92 -7.03
N SER A 201 4.90 -7.15 -6.52
CA SER A 201 5.54 -8.30 -7.16
C SER A 201 4.88 -8.81 -8.45
N TYR A 202 3.62 -8.46 -8.70
CA TYR A 202 2.89 -8.76 -9.93
C TYR A 202 2.35 -7.48 -10.55
N PHE A 203 2.54 -7.31 -11.86
CA PHE A 203 2.16 -6.12 -12.61
C PHE A 203 2.61 -4.83 -11.90
N GLN A 204 3.91 -4.80 -11.56
CA GLN A 204 4.57 -3.78 -10.76
C GLN A 204 4.17 -2.38 -11.20
N ASN A 205 3.72 -1.53 -10.29
CA ASN A 205 3.35 -0.16 -10.64
C ASN A 205 4.59 0.76 -10.53
N PRO A 206 5.05 1.42 -11.63
CA PRO A 206 4.36 1.61 -12.91
C PRO A 206 4.84 0.72 -14.07
N THR A 207 5.83 -0.15 -13.86
CA THR A 207 6.53 -0.84 -14.97
C THR A 207 5.73 -1.98 -15.64
N SER A 208 4.64 -2.42 -15.03
CA SER A 208 3.84 -3.62 -15.37
C SER A 208 4.64 -4.93 -15.38
N ARG A 209 5.86 -4.94 -14.83
CA ARG A 209 6.73 -6.13 -14.78
C ARG A 209 6.33 -7.06 -13.65
N ASN A 210 6.67 -8.33 -13.81
CA ASN A 210 6.50 -9.33 -12.76
C ASN A 210 7.86 -9.66 -12.14
N THR A 211 7.90 -9.77 -10.82
CA THR A 211 9.10 -10.23 -10.12
C THR A 211 9.25 -11.75 -10.30
N SER A 212 10.43 -12.21 -10.73
CA SER A 212 10.71 -13.64 -10.91
C SER A 212 10.66 -14.40 -9.57
N LEU A 213 10.31 -15.68 -9.62
CA LEU A 213 10.32 -16.53 -8.41
C LEU A 213 11.72 -16.60 -7.78
N ALA A 214 12.77 -16.62 -8.61
CA ALA A 214 14.16 -16.60 -8.17
C ALA A 214 14.45 -15.36 -7.31
N LYS A 215 14.02 -14.18 -7.75
CA LYS A 215 14.18 -12.94 -6.98
C LYS A 215 13.35 -12.89 -5.71
N LYS A 216 12.10 -13.38 -5.75
CA LYS A 216 11.27 -13.50 -4.53
C LYS A 216 11.96 -14.35 -3.45
N LYS A 217 12.53 -15.49 -3.85
CA LYS A 217 13.30 -16.36 -2.96
C LYS A 217 14.56 -15.67 -2.44
N ALA A 218 15.34 -15.05 -3.34
CA ALA A 218 16.56 -14.35 -2.96
C ALA A 218 16.33 -13.20 -1.97
N MET A 219 15.26 -12.41 -2.14
CA MET A 219 14.88 -11.36 -1.19
C MET A 219 14.49 -11.94 0.18
N MET A 220 13.73 -13.02 0.21
CA MET A 220 13.35 -13.71 1.45
C MET A 220 14.58 -14.26 2.18
N ASP A 221 15.50 -14.89 1.45
CA ASP A 221 16.74 -15.43 2.02
C ASP A 221 17.64 -14.31 2.55
N LEU A 222 17.77 -13.20 1.80
CA LEU A 222 18.49 -12.01 2.25
C LEU A 222 17.87 -11.42 3.52
N ALA A 223 16.56 -11.20 3.55
CA ALA A 223 15.89 -10.66 4.74
C ALA A 223 16.24 -11.50 5.98
N ARG A 224 16.06 -12.82 5.91
CA ARG A 224 16.39 -13.77 7.00
C ARG A 224 17.85 -13.71 7.43
N ARG A 225 18.80 -13.60 6.49
CA ARG A 225 20.24 -13.49 6.83
C ARG A 225 20.55 -12.28 7.70
N TYR A 226 19.78 -11.20 7.58
CA TYR A 226 20.02 -9.95 8.30
C TYR A 226 19.14 -9.77 9.55
N GLU A 227 18.11 -10.61 9.79
CA GLU A 227 17.22 -10.51 10.96
C GLU A 227 17.98 -10.55 12.30
N SER A 228 18.98 -11.43 12.43
CA SER A 228 19.80 -11.50 13.65
C SER A 228 20.55 -10.20 13.92
N ALA A 229 20.95 -9.45 12.89
CA ALA A 229 21.62 -8.16 13.04
C ALA A 229 20.63 -7.02 13.30
N ALA A 230 19.43 -7.10 12.71
CA ALA A 230 18.33 -6.17 13.00
C ALA A 230 17.77 -6.34 14.42
N GLY A 231 17.84 -7.57 14.97
CA GLY A 231 17.26 -7.92 16.26
C GLY A 231 15.75 -8.17 16.23
N HIS A 232 15.17 -8.26 15.04
CA HIS A 232 13.75 -8.54 14.81
C HIS A 232 13.53 -9.03 13.36
N PRO A 233 12.34 -9.55 13.03
CA PRO A 233 12.03 -9.92 11.64
C PRO A 233 12.11 -8.73 10.68
N ILE A 234 12.58 -8.98 9.46
CA ILE A 234 12.54 -8.02 8.36
C ILE A 234 11.42 -8.46 7.42
N TYR A 235 10.35 -7.68 7.36
CA TYR A 235 9.14 -8.07 6.64
C TYR A 235 9.31 -7.83 5.14
N LEU A 236 8.89 -8.80 4.32
CA LEU A 236 8.71 -8.61 2.88
C LEU A 236 7.22 -8.29 2.64
N LEU A 237 6.93 -7.07 2.18
CA LEU A 237 5.58 -6.52 2.03
C LEU A 237 5.21 -6.31 0.56
#